data_AF-A0A9E0UKC2-F1
#
_entry.id   AF-A0A9E0UKC2-F1
#
_cell.length_a   1.000
_cell.length_b   1.000
_cell.length_c   1.000
_cell.angle_alpha   90.00
_cell.angle_beta   90.00
_cell.angle_gamma   90.00
#
_symmetry.space_group_name_H-M   'P 1'
#
loop_
_entity.id
_entity.type
_entity.pdbx_description
1 polymer ?
#
loop_
_entity_poly.entity_id
_entity_poly.type
_entity_poly.pdbx_seq_one_letter_code
_entity_poly.pdbx_strand_id
1 'polypeptide(L)'
;MKKIILALSAIALVVSCSQSRKWTDKERDEVRKVVRDRHDRSAIRHMEAKNYTNLEECVVTTIEETYPDYNRFDKLTGKTDTVDAVIVDCLGFTIGPNYENLPLLFPYDQLQQAGILPAGLSNDQVKSFYGCLTGKIKELYRTPDLFTIALFDEPGVPTEVADAMQQCASMVVSPADQAKADAKAKTDANSAPAQNGK
;
A
#
# COMPACT_ATOMS: atom_id res chain seq x y z
N MET A 1 -39.57 70.16 -7.76
CA MET A 1 -39.56 68.68 -7.67
C MET A 1 -39.01 68.10 -8.97
N LYS A 2 -37.81 67.49 -8.93
CA LYS A 2 -37.44 66.35 -9.78
C LYS A 2 -36.18 65.69 -9.21
N LYS A 3 -36.29 64.38 -9.02
CA LYS A 3 -35.47 63.52 -8.16
C LYS A 3 -34.17 63.14 -8.88
N ILE A 4 -33.03 63.36 -8.25
CA ILE A 4 -31.73 62.87 -8.74
C ILE A 4 -31.64 61.41 -8.30
N ILE A 5 -31.75 60.48 -9.26
CA ILE A 5 -31.61 59.05 -9.03
C ILE A 5 -30.10 58.76 -8.91
N LEU A 6 -29.66 58.39 -7.70
CA LEU A 6 -28.34 57.83 -7.45
C LEU A 6 -28.25 56.45 -8.10
N ALA A 7 -27.46 56.33 -9.16
CA ALA A 7 -27.09 55.05 -9.76
C ALA A 7 -26.10 54.34 -8.81
N LEU A 8 -26.58 53.32 -8.10
CA LEU A 8 -25.75 52.34 -7.43
C LEU A 8 -25.02 51.52 -8.49
N SER A 9 -23.75 51.83 -8.71
CA SER A 9 -22.83 50.98 -9.45
C SER A 9 -22.64 49.66 -8.69
N ALA A 10 -23.37 48.63 -9.11
CA ALA A 10 -23.12 47.26 -8.72
C ALA A 10 -21.77 46.84 -9.30
N ILE A 11 -20.73 46.83 -8.47
CA ILE A 11 -19.47 46.15 -8.78
C ILE A 11 -19.81 44.66 -8.81
N ALA A 12 -20.00 44.11 -10.00
CA ALA A 12 -20.00 42.68 -10.20
C ALA A 12 -18.57 42.19 -9.92
N LEU A 13 -18.33 41.73 -8.69
CA LEU A 13 -17.21 40.85 -8.41
C LEU A 13 -17.43 39.59 -9.25
N VAL A 14 -16.78 39.51 -10.40
CA VAL A 14 -16.56 38.25 -11.10
C VAL A 14 -15.68 37.43 -10.17
N VAL A 15 -16.30 36.72 -9.23
CA VAL A 15 -15.70 35.54 -8.63
C VAL A 15 -15.52 34.60 -9.81
N SER A 16 -14.32 34.58 -10.36
CA SER A 16 -13.90 33.47 -11.21
C SER A 16 -13.91 32.26 -10.29
N CYS A 17 -15.08 31.63 -10.17
CA CYS A 17 -15.18 30.22 -9.87
C CYS A 17 -14.52 29.52 -11.05
N SER A 18 -13.19 29.52 -11.07
CA SER A 18 -12.41 28.50 -11.75
C SER A 18 -12.82 27.19 -11.08
N GLN A 19 -13.93 26.64 -11.54
CA GLN A 19 -14.33 25.29 -11.22
C GLN A 19 -13.18 24.46 -11.80
N SER A 20 -12.26 24.05 -10.94
CA SER A 20 -11.14 23.19 -11.33
C SER A 20 -11.76 22.03 -12.09
N ARG A 21 -11.39 21.93 -13.38
CA ARG A 21 -11.92 20.89 -14.24
C ARG A 21 -11.57 19.57 -13.56
N LYS A 22 -12.58 18.80 -13.17
CA LYS A 22 -12.38 17.44 -12.66
C LYS A 22 -11.51 16.68 -13.65
N TRP A 23 -10.61 15.86 -13.12
CA TRP A 23 -9.75 15.07 -13.97
C TRP A 23 -10.61 14.15 -14.84
N THR A 24 -10.20 13.99 -16.09
CA THR A 24 -10.78 13.02 -17.01
C THR A 24 -10.38 11.61 -16.60
N ASP A 25 -11.15 10.60 -17.04
CA ASP A 25 -10.81 9.20 -16.79
C ASP A 25 -9.41 8.83 -17.31
N LYS A 26 -9.00 9.45 -18.43
CA LYS A 26 -7.65 9.29 -18.98
C LYS A 26 -6.58 9.83 -18.05
N GLU A 27 -6.76 11.05 -17.54
CA GLU A 27 -5.81 11.68 -16.60
C GLU A 27 -5.68 10.87 -15.30
N ARG A 28 -6.80 10.34 -14.80
CA ARG A 28 -6.82 9.41 -13.67
C ARG A 28 -6.10 8.10 -13.99
N ASP A 29 -6.28 7.54 -15.18
CA ASP A 29 -5.62 6.31 -15.59
C ASP A 29 -4.09 6.45 -15.70
N GLU A 30 -3.57 7.63 -16.06
CA GLU A 30 -2.12 7.90 -16.06
C GLU A 30 -1.52 7.78 -14.65
N VAL A 31 -2.25 8.17 -13.60
CA VAL A 31 -1.80 7.95 -12.22
C VAL A 31 -1.90 6.48 -11.83
N ARG A 32 -3.02 5.81 -12.16
CA ARG A 32 -3.15 4.36 -11.90
C ARG A 32 -2.06 3.55 -12.59
N LYS A 33 -1.61 3.98 -13.78
CA LYS A 33 -0.49 3.35 -14.48
C LYS A 33 0.78 3.34 -13.63
N VAL A 34 1.10 4.41 -12.91
CA VAL A 34 2.26 4.44 -12.01
C VAL A 34 2.08 3.42 -10.87
N VAL A 35 0.89 3.29 -10.29
CA VAL A 35 0.58 2.27 -9.28
C VAL A 35 0.76 0.85 -9.85
N ARG A 36 0.33 0.62 -11.09
CA ARG A 36 0.52 -0.66 -11.81
C ARG A 36 1.99 -0.98 -12.09
N ASP A 37 2.78 0.04 -12.41
CA ASP A 37 4.21 -0.08 -12.60
C ASP A 37 4.96 -0.32 -11.26
N ARG A 38 4.25 -0.41 -10.12
CA ARG A 38 4.76 -0.79 -8.78
C ARG A 38 4.19 -2.12 -8.29
N HIS A 39 3.50 -2.88 -9.13
CA HIS A 39 2.88 -4.15 -8.73
C HIS A 39 3.91 -5.20 -8.27
N ASP A 40 5.18 -5.07 -8.64
CA ASP A 40 6.24 -5.96 -8.21
C ASP A 40 6.74 -5.70 -6.78
N ARG A 41 6.40 -4.56 -6.17
CA ARG A 41 6.81 -4.21 -4.79
C ARG A 41 6.20 -5.17 -3.77
N SER A 42 6.94 -5.49 -2.72
CA SER A 42 6.50 -6.49 -1.74
C SER A 42 5.18 -6.11 -1.07
N ALA A 43 4.94 -4.81 -0.85
CA ALA A 43 3.70 -4.27 -0.32
C ALA A 43 2.47 -4.50 -1.22
N ILE A 44 2.67 -4.78 -2.51
CA ILE A 44 1.60 -4.76 -3.52
C ILE A 44 1.44 -6.12 -4.21
N ARG A 45 2.54 -6.82 -4.51
CA ARG A 45 2.56 -7.99 -5.40
C ARG A 45 1.56 -9.10 -5.07
N HIS A 46 1.27 -9.28 -3.79
CA HIS A 46 0.39 -10.33 -3.28
C HIS A 46 -0.96 -9.80 -2.78
N MET A 47 -1.23 -8.52 -3.03
CA MET A 47 -2.49 -7.89 -2.64
C MET A 47 -3.64 -8.49 -3.44
N GLU A 48 -4.73 -8.85 -2.76
CA GLU A 48 -5.95 -9.29 -3.44
C GLU A 48 -6.47 -8.20 -4.38
N ALA A 49 -7.05 -8.61 -5.52
CA ALA A 49 -7.51 -7.68 -6.56
C ALA A 49 -8.42 -6.55 -6.03
N LYS A 50 -9.31 -6.85 -5.07
CA LYS A 50 -10.17 -5.83 -4.46
C LYS A 50 -9.38 -4.79 -3.67
N ASN A 51 -8.39 -5.22 -2.90
CA ASN A 51 -7.54 -4.33 -2.12
C ASN A 51 -6.64 -3.51 -3.05
N TYR A 52 -6.18 -4.11 -4.14
CA TYR A 52 -5.40 -3.42 -5.16
C TYR A 52 -6.21 -2.30 -5.84
N THR A 53 -7.46 -2.58 -6.21
CA THR A 53 -8.38 -1.55 -6.74
C THR A 53 -8.61 -0.42 -5.73
N ASN A 54 -8.74 -0.74 -4.43
CA ASN A 54 -8.86 0.28 -3.39
C ASN A 54 -7.59 1.13 -3.26
N LEU A 55 -6.41 0.53 -3.42
CA LEU A 55 -5.14 1.26 -3.44
C LEU A 55 -5.07 2.22 -4.63
N GLU A 56 -5.38 1.75 -5.85
CA GLU A 56 -5.42 2.61 -7.04
C GLU A 56 -6.37 3.80 -6.85
N GLU A 57 -7.56 3.56 -6.28
CA GLU A 57 -8.54 4.62 -6.06
C GLU A 57 -8.13 5.60 -4.95
N CYS A 58 -7.53 5.11 -3.86
CA CYS A 58 -6.95 5.95 -2.81
C CYS A 58 -5.89 6.88 -3.41
N VAL A 59 -4.94 6.34 -4.17
CA VAL A 59 -3.84 7.12 -4.73
C VAL A 59 -4.34 8.18 -5.69
N VAL A 60 -5.22 7.81 -6.63
CA VAL A 60 -5.76 8.76 -7.61
C VAL A 60 -6.56 9.87 -6.92
N THR A 61 -7.43 9.51 -5.96
CA THR A 61 -8.26 10.49 -5.26
C THR A 61 -7.41 11.46 -4.45
N THR A 62 -6.43 10.95 -3.69
CA THR A 62 -5.53 11.80 -2.88
C THR A 62 -4.73 12.75 -3.76
N ILE A 63 -4.21 12.29 -4.91
CA ILE A 63 -3.49 13.15 -5.84
C ILE A 63 -4.42 14.18 -6.48
N GLU A 64 -5.63 13.78 -6.93
CA GLU A 64 -6.61 14.68 -7.56
C GLU A 64 -7.07 15.77 -6.58
N GLU A 65 -7.28 15.43 -5.31
CA GLU A 65 -7.63 16.38 -4.26
C GLU A 65 -6.48 17.34 -3.94
N THR A 66 -5.24 16.84 -3.93
CA THR A 66 -4.03 17.67 -3.68
C THR A 66 -3.72 18.59 -4.87
N TYR A 67 -3.95 18.11 -6.09
CA TYR A 67 -3.69 18.82 -7.34
C TYR A 67 -4.93 18.83 -8.24
N PRO A 68 -5.94 19.68 -7.96
CA PRO A 68 -7.18 19.71 -8.73
C PRO A 68 -7.01 20.10 -10.21
N ASP A 69 -5.89 20.72 -10.59
CA ASP A 69 -5.49 20.96 -11.98
C ASP A 69 -4.45 19.92 -12.40
N TYR A 70 -4.87 18.97 -13.25
CA TYR A 70 -3.99 17.92 -13.78
C TYR A 70 -2.75 18.48 -14.46
N ASN A 71 -2.84 19.61 -15.19
CA ASN A 71 -1.69 20.16 -15.89
C ASN A 71 -0.60 20.65 -14.93
N ARG A 72 -0.99 21.03 -13.70
CA ARG A 72 -0.04 21.39 -12.66
C ARG A 72 0.63 20.14 -12.08
N PHE A 73 -0.15 19.08 -11.84
CA PHE A 73 0.38 17.78 -11.40
C PHE A 73 1.34 17.18 -12.44
N ASP A 74 0.94 17.18 -13.71
CA ASP A 74 1.71 16.59 -14.81
C ASP A 74 3.07 17.27 -15.02
N LYS A 75 3.18 18.55 -14.66
CA LYS A 75 4.42 19.34 -14.77
C LYS A 75 5.31 19.27 -13.53
N LEU A 76 4.96 18.47 -12.52
CA LEU A 76 5.82 18.29 -11.35
C LEU A 76 7.11 17.57 -11.74
N THR A 77 8.25 18.17 -11.42
CA THR A 77 9.57 17.55 -11.59
C THR A 77 9.69 16.22 -10.84
N GLY A 78 8.96 16.06 -9.73
CA GLY A 78 8.87 14.83 -8.93
C GLY A 78 7.51 14.15 -8.98
N LYS A 79 6.83 14.15 -10.15
CA LYS A 79 5.49 13.54 -10.32
C LYS A 79 5.45 12.10 -9.83
N THR A 80 6.39 11.27 -10.26
CA THR A 80 6.48 9.86 -9.88
C THR A 80 6.75 9.69 -8.38
N ASP A 81 7.71 10.43 -7.83
CA ASP A 81 8.01 10.40 -6.38
C ASP A 81 6.80 10.82 -5.54
N THR A 82 6.01 11.78 -6.04
CA THR A 82 4.77 12.21 -5.39
C THR A 82 3.73 11.08 -5.38
N VAL A 83 3.58 10.35 -6.50
CA VAL A 83 2.70 9.18 -6.55
C VAL A 83 3.21 8.06 -5.64
N ASP A 84 4.51 7.77 -5.65
CA ASP A 84 5.13 6.76 -4.78
C ASP A 84 4.93 7.08 -3.30
N ALA A 85 5.09 8.35 -2.89
CA ALA A 85 4.81 8.80 -1.53
C ALA A 85 3.33 8.60 -1.15
N VAL A 86 2.40 8.89 -2.05
CA VAL A 86 0.97 8.67 -1.82
C VAL A 86 0.62 7.17 -1.81
N ILE A 87 1.31 6.32 -2.59
CA ILE A 87 1.15 4.86 -2.49
C ILE A 87 1.51 4.39 -1.07
N VAL A 88 2.67 4.81 -0.56
CA VAL A 88 3.13 4.47 0.80
C VAL A 88 2.12 4.91 1.87
N ASP A 89 1.58 6.12 1.74
CA ASP A 89 0.57 6.68 2.64
C ASP A 89 -0.75 5.90 2.59
N CYS A 90 -1.27 5.61 1.39
CA CYS A 90 -2.46 4.79 1.19
C CYS A 90 -2.29 3.35 1.71
N LEU A 91 -1.10 2.77 1.59
CA LEU A 91 -0.76 1.48 2.20
C LEU A 91 -0.78 1.59 3.74
N GLY A 92 -0.24 2.68 4.29
CA GLY A 92 -0.25 2.97 5.72
C GLY A 92 -1.67 3.04 6.29
N PHE A 93 -2.56 3.76 5.60
CA PHE A 93 -3.99 3.78 5.93
C PHE A 93 -4.65 2.41 5.83
N THR A 94 -4.29 1.63 4.81
CA THR A 94 -4.84 0.28 4.59
C THR A 94 -4.52 -0.64 5.75
N ILE A 95 -3.27 -0.63 6.25
CA ILE A 95 -2.87 -1.50 7.37
C ILE A 95 -3.38 -1.02 8.74
N GLY A 96 -3.72 0.26 8.84
CA GLY A 96 -4.24 0.89 10.04
C GLY A 96 -3.17 1.31 11.04
N PRO A 97 -3.48 2.26 11.93
CA PRO A 97 -2.52 2.86 12.87
C PRO A 97 -1.88 1.85 13.84
N ASN A 98 -2.51 0.69 14.03
CA ASN A 98 -2.08 -0.35 14.95
C ASN A 98 -1.75 -1.67 14.25
N TYR A 99 -1.57 -1.67 12.92
CA TYR A 99 -1.29 -2.86 12.10
C TYR A 99 -2.39 -3.92 12.15
N GLU A 100 -3.62 -3.51 12.42
CA GLU A 100 -4.79 -4.39 12.55
C GLU A 100 -5.15 -5.11 11.24
N ASN A 101 -4.78 -4.54 10.09
CA ASN A 101 -5.11 -5.04 8.78
C ASN A 101 -3.91 -5.64 8.03
N LEU A 102 -2.88 -6.12 8.75
CA LEU A 102 -1.75 -6.86 8.15
C LEU A 102 -2.15 -8.00 7.19
N PRO A 103 -3.25 -8.75 7.42
CA PRO A 103 -3.69 -9.77 6.47
C PRO A 103 -3.97 -9.24 5.06
N LEU A 104 -4.21 -7.93 4.87
CA LEU A 104 -4.40 -7.34 3.55
C LEU A 104 -3.09 -7.25 2.74
N LEU A 105 -1.94 -7.14 3.42
CA LEU A 105 -0.61 -7.17 2.80
C LEU A 105 -0.02 -8.59 2.76
N PHE A 106 -0.33 -9.41 3.76
CA PHE A 106 0.11 -10.79 3.86
C PHE A 106 -1.08 -11.74 4.00
N PRO A 107 -1.84 -11.98 2.93
CA PRO A 107 -2.99 -12.88 2.97
C PRO A 107 -2.57 -14.30 3.36
N TYR A 108 -3.41 -14.99 4.13
CA TYR A 108 -3.12 -16.33 4.65
C TYR A 108 -2.85 -17.35 3.53
N ASP A 109 -3.63 -17.32 2.46
CA ASP A 109 -3.47 -18.17 1.29
C ASP A 109 -2.12 -17.96 0.59
N GLN A 110 -1.63 -16.72 0.55
CA GLN A 110 -0.32 -16.36 0.01
C GLN A 110 0.81 -16.86 0.93
N LEU A 111 0.67 -16.70 2.25
CA LEU A 111 1.61 -17.25 3.22
C LEU A 111 1.66 -18.78 3.16
N GLN A 112 0.53 -19.43 2.88
CA GLN A 112 0.47 -20.87 2.64
C GLN A 112 1.19 -21.27 1.35
N GLN A 113 0.95 -20.55 0.26
CA GLN A 113 1.63 -20.77 -1.01
C GLN A 113 3.15 -20.55 -0.91
N ALA A 114 3.58 -19.59 -0.09
CA ALA A 114 4.98 -19.36 0.24
C ALA A 114 5.57 -20.42 1.20
N GLY A 115 4.75 -21.31 1.77
CA GLY A 115 5.21 -22.34 2.72
C GLY A 115 5.53 -21.81 4.11
N ILE A 116 5.13 -20.57 4.43
CA ILE A 116 5.30 -19.95 5.74
C ILE A 116 4.26 -20.52 6.71
N LEU A 117 3.02 -20.69 6.26
CA LEU A 117 1.94 -21.27 7.05
C LEU A 117 1.46 -22.60 6.45
N PRO A 118 1.08 -23.59 7.28
CA PRO A 118 0.46 -24.81 6.80
C PRO A 118 -1.01 -24.55 6.44
N ALA A 119 -1.59 -25.44 5.64
CA ALA A 119 -3.02 -25.42 5.37
C ALA A 119 -3.83 -25.89 6.60
N GLY A 120 -5.09 -25.43 6.68
CA GLY A 120 -6.06 -25.95 7.66
C GLY A 120 -5.88 -25.44 9.10
N LEU A 121 -5.15 -24.34 9.32
CA LEU A 121 -5.16 -23.67 10.62
C LEU A 121 -6.58 -23.23 11.00
N SER A 122 -6.93 -23.38 12.28
CA SER A 122 -8.18 -22.84 12.81
C SER A 122 -8.15 -21.31 12.81
N ASN A 123 -9.33 -20.68 12.87
CA ASN A 123 -9.43 -19.22 12.98
C ASN A 123 -8.66 -18.67 14.19
N ASP A 124 -8.63 -19.40 15.31
CA ASP A 124 -7.89 -19.00 16.51
C ASP A 124 -6.38 -19.06 16.27
N GLN A 125 -5.88 -20.11 15.58
CA GLN A 125 -4.47 -20.21 15.21
C GLN A 125 -4.05 -19.09 14.25
N VAL A 126 -4.88 -18.78 13.24
CA VAL A 126 -4.63 -17.66 12.31
C VAL A 126 -4.60 -16.33 13.07
N LYS A 127 -5.55 -16.12 13.98
CA LYS A 127 -5.59 -14.91 14.83
C LYS A 127 -4.35 -14.81 15.74
N SER A 128 -3.90 -15.91 16.33
CA SER A 128 -2.68 -15.96 17.14
C SER A 128 -1.44 -15.63 16.31
N PHE A 129 -1.36 -16.14 15.07
CA PHE A 129 -0.26 -15.82 14.16
C PHE A 129 -0.19 -14.32 13.87
N TYR A 130 -1.30 -13.71 13.42
CA TYR A 130 -1.30 -12.28 13.11
C TYR A 130 -1.11 -11.43 14.37
N GLY A 131 -1.64 -11.84 15.52
CA GLY A 131 -1.36 -11.15 16.80
C GLY A 131 0.12 -11.13 17.16
N CYS A 132 0.82 -12.26 17.01
CA CYS A 132 2.27 -12.34 17.16
C CYS A 132 2.99 -11.45 16.14
N LEU A 133 2.61 -11.54 14.86
CA LEU A 133 3.27 -10.82 13.78
C LEU A 133 3.12 -9.30 13.94
N THR A 134 1.92 -8.83 14.28
CA THR A 134 1.65 -7.42 14.65
C THR A 134 2.59 -6.96 15.76
N GLY A 135 2.77 -7.76 16.82
CA GLY A 135 3.69 -7.42 17.91
C GLY A 135 5.12 -7.23 17.43
N LYS A 136 5.63 -8.18 16.64
CA LYS A 136 7.00 -8.12 16.09
C LYS A 136 7.19 -6.95 15.12
N ILE A 137 6.22 -6.70 14.24
CA ILE A 137 6.30 -5.58 13.29
C ILE A 137 6.32 -4.25 14.04
N LYS A 138 5.54 -4.09 15.11
CA LYS A 138 5.58 -2.88 15.96
C LYS A 138 6.94 -2.64 16.60
N GLU A 139 7.64 -3.71 16.97
CA GLU A 139 8.99 -3.62 17.55
C GLU A 139 10.04 -3.23 16.48
N LEU A 140 9.94 -3.80 15.29
CA LEU A 140 10.84 -3.55 14.16
C LEU A 140 10.61 -2.16 13.54
N TYR A 141 9.34 -1.84 13.26
CA TYR A 141 8.88 -0.64 12.58
C TYR A 141 7.94 0.10 13.52
N ARG A 142 8.44 1.16 14.13
CA ARG A 142 7.72 1.90 15.19
C ARG A 142 6.39 2.49 14.73
N THR A 143 6.23 2.74 13.43
CA THR A 143 5.04 3.31 12.81
C THR A 143 4.67 2.59 11.52
N PRO A 144 3.37 2.50 11.18
CA PRO A 144 2.89 1.92 9.92
C PRO A 144 3.63 2.44 8.69
N ASP A 145 3.92 3.74 8.65
CA ASP A 145 4.63 4.37 7.52
C ASP A 145 6.04 3.79 7.33
N LEU A 146 6.80 3.59 8.41
CA LEU A 146 8.14 3.00 8.31
C LEU A 146 8.09 1.56 7.78
N PHE A 147 7.03 0.84 8.13
CA PHE A 147 6.81 -0.50 7.64
C PHE A 147 6.44 -0.53 6.16
N THR A 148 5.49 0.31 5.73
CA THR A 148 5.06 0.35 4.33
C THR A 148 6.13 0.88 3.41
N ILE A 149 6.97 1.83 3.86
CA ILE A 149 8.19 2.24 3.14
C ILE A 149 9.10 1.03 2.90
N ALA A 150 9.44 0.28 3.96
CA ALA A 150 10.33 -0.86 3.85
C ALA A 150 9.80 -1.95 2.89
N LEU A 151 8.49 -2.17 2.87
CA LEU A 151 7.86 -3.09 1.93
C LEU A 151 7.75 -2.55 0.50
N PHE A 152 7.66 -1.22 0.35
CA PHE A 152 7.51 -0.59 -0.96
C PHE A 152 8.85 -0.44 -1.68
N ASP A 153 9.94 -0.20 -0.96
CA ASP A 153 11.27 0.03 -1.54
C ASP A 153 11.82 -1.20 -2.26
N GLU A 154 11.46 -2.40 -1.79
CA GLU A 154 12.03 -3.66 -2.27
C GLU A 154 10.95 -4.59 -2.87
N PRO A 155 11.29 -5.37 -3.92
CA PRO A 155 10.44 -6.47 -4.36
C PRO A 155 10.34 -7.55 -3.28
N GLY A 156 11.40 -7.82 -2.53
CA GLY A 156 11.41 -8.84 -1.48
C GLY A 156 10.69 -8.37 -0.21
N VAL A 157 10.11 -9.31 0.55
CA VAL A 157 9.78 -9.03 1.94
C VAL A 157 11.11 -8.86 2.70
N PRO A 158 11.28 -7.78 3.48
CA PRO A 158 12.45 -7.58 4.32
C PRO A 158 12.77 -8.80 5.19
N THR A 159 14.06 -9.10 5.40
CA THR A 159 14.49 -10.38 6.00
C THR A 159 14.01 -10.52 7.45
N GLU A 160 14.08 -9.43 8.21
CA GLU A 160 13.55 -9.31 9.57
C GLU A 160 12.04 -9.57 9.64
N VAL A 161 11.25 -9.11 8.65
CA VAL A 161 9.82 -9.43 8.54
C VAL A 161 9.60 -10.90 8.24
N ALA A 162 10.38 -11.49 7.32
CA ALA A 162 10.31 -12.91 7.02
C ALA A 162 10.65 -13.77 8.25
N ASP A 163 11.70 -13.40 8.99
CA ASP A 163 12.07 -14.05 10.26
C ASP A 163 10.97 -13.93 11.31
N ALA A 164 10.34 -12.75 11.41
CA ALA A 164 9.20 -12.54 12.30
C ALA A 164 8.01 -13.45 11.93
N MET A 165 7.71 -13.61 10.63
CA MET A 165 6.69 -14.54 10.16
C MET A 165 7.02 -15.98 10.53
N GLN A 166 8.26 -16.44 10.31
CA GLN A 166 8.67 -17.81 10.67
C GLN A 166 8.57 -18.07 12.18
N GLN A 167 9.01 -17.12 13.00
CA GLN A 167 8.89 -17.22 14.45
C GLN A 167 7.42 -17.31 14.90
N CYS A 168 6.54 -16.47 14.34
CA CYS A 168 5.11 -16.53 14.67
C CYS A 168 4.41 -17.78 14.14
N ALA A 169 4.82 -18.29 12.97
CA ALA A 169 4.32 -19.56 12.46
C ALA A 169 4.63 -20.70 13.43
N SER A 170 5.85 -20.76 13.96
CA SER A 170 6.28 -21.81 14.89
C SER A 170 5.44 -21.90 16.18
N MET A 171 4.77 -20.81 16.58
CA MET A 171 3.89 -20.77 17.75
C MET A 171 2.50 -21.37 17.52
N VAL A 172 2.06 -21.46 16.27
CA VAL A 172 0.67 -21.85 15.93
C VAL A 172 0.59 -23.20 15.22
N VAL A 173 1.73 -23.74 14.80
CA VAL A 173 1.81 -25.01 14.08
C VAL A 173 2.21 -26.16 15.00
N SER A 174 1.77 -27.37 14.64
CA SER A 174 2.27 -28.58 15.28
C SER A 174 3.74 -28.83 14.89
N PRO A 175 4.52 -29.55 15.70
CA PRO A 175 5.91 -29.91 15.36
C PRO A 175 6.05 -30.64 14.00
N ALA A 176 5.01 -31.37 13.58
CA ALA A 176 5.00 -32.09 12.31
C ALA A 176 4.79 -31.18 11.09
N ASP A 177 4.07 -30.07 11.25
CA ASP A 177 3.84 -29.08 10.20
C ASP A 177 5.01 -28.12 10.06
N GLN A 178 5.68 -27.77 11.17
CA GLN A 178 6.92 -26.98 11.16
C GLN A 178 8.02 -27.68 10.34
N ALA A 179 8.19 -28.99 10.50
CA ALA A 179 9.19 -29.75 9.75
C ALA A 179 8.99 -29.71 8.23
N LYS A 180 7.73 -29.56 7.76
CA LYS A 180 7.41 -29.42 6.33
C LYS A 180 7.70 -28.01 5.81
N ALA A 181 7.37 -26.98 6.60
CA ALA A 181 7.69 -25.58 6.27
C ALA A 181 9.21 -25.37 6.17
N ASP A 182 9.98 -25.84 7.16
CA ASP A 182 11.43 -25.73 7.19
C ASP A 182 12.11 -26.43 6.00
N ALA A 183 11.56 -27.56 5.55
CA ALA A 183 12.07 -28.30 4.40
C ALA A 183 11.85 -27.52 3.08
N LYS A 184 10.70 -26.86 2.94
CA LYS A 184 10.39 -26.05 1.75
C LYS A 184 11.24 -24.78 1.70
N ALA A 185 11.36 -24.05 2.81
CA ALA A 185 12.20 -22.84 2.89
C ALA A 185 13.67 -23.11 2.51
N LYS A 186 14.23 -24.25 2.94
CA LYS A 186 15.58 -24.69 2.53
C LYS A 186 15.71 -25.02 1.05
N THR A 187 14.63 -25.50 0.43
CA THR A 187 14.61 -25.84 -1.00
C THR A 187 14.56 -24.56 -1.84
N ASP A 188 13.75 -23.59 -1.43
CA ASP A 188 13.59 -22.31 -2.12
C ASP A 188 14.85 -21.43 -1.99
N ALA A 189 15.50 -21.43 -0.82
CA ALA A 189 16.79 -20.74 -0.61
C ALA A 189 17.92 -21.30 -1.49
N ASN A 190 17.91 -22.60 -1.79
CA ASN A 190 18.87 -23.24 -2.70
C ASN A 190 18.51 -23.07 -4.19
N SER A 191 17.32 -22.55 -4.48
CA SER A 191 16.83 -22.33 -5.86
C SER A 191 16.95 -20.87 -6.30
N ALA A 192 17.35 -19.96 -5.41
CA ALA A 192 17.65 -18.57 -5.76
C ALA A 192 18.83 -18.54 -6.76
N PRO A 193 18.68 -17.91 -7.94
CA PRO A 193 19.78 -17.82 -8.89
C PRO A 193 20.90 -17.02 -8.23
N ALA A 194 22.12 -17.56 -8.24
CA ALA A 194 23.32 -16.81 -7.89
C ALA A 194 23.30 -15.52 -8.73
N GLN A 195 23.17 -14.37 -8.07
CA GLN A 195 23.35 -13.09 -8.74
C GLN A 195 24.79 -13.07 -9.24
N ASN A 196 24.96 -13.36 -10.52
CA ASN A 196 26.24 -13.27 -11.20
C ASN A 196 26.62 -11.80 -11.24
N GLY A 197 27.55 -11.44 -10.36
CA GLY A 197 28.24 -10.16 -10.42
C GLY A 197 28.90 -9.98 -11.78
N LYS A 198 28.60 -8.84 -12.40
CA LYS A 198 29.45 -8.23 -13.41
C LYS A 198 29.25 -6.72 -13.38
#